data_AF-A0A946GPT3-F1
#
_entry.id   AF-A0A946GPT3-F1
#
_cell.length_a   1.000
_cell.length_b   1.000
_cell.length_c   1.000
_cell.angle_alpha   90.00
_cell.angle_beta   90.00
_cell.angle_gamma   90.00
#
_symmetry.space_group_name_H-M   'P 1'
#
loop_
_entity.id
_entity.type
_entity.pdbx_description
1 polymer ?
#
loop_
_entity_poly.entity_id
_entity_poly.type
_entity_poly.pdbx_seq_one_letter_code
_entity_poly.pdbx_strand_id
1 'polypeptide(L)'
;MKTAIARSIAAGMIVGALLLAGLPAEAARRVALVIGNDTYATLPTLNNAATDARGIARKLKGLGFEVILKIDASRRHIGRAVVEFENKLGKAEVGLVFYAGHGIQAGGENYIIPSNAEIEVEDDLSFEGIKASTFLHAMKRAGSRLNIVIMDACRDNPLPKRSRSATRGLTITAVPAGIMGTAFSPASFWR
;
A
#
# COMPACT_ATOMS: atom_id res chain seq x y z
N MET A 1 68.66 -8.50 -3.45
CA MET A 1 67.72 -8.13 -2.35
C MET A 1 66.47 -7.35 -2.81
N LYS A 2 66.17 -7.21 -4.12
CA LYS A 2 65.00 -6.44 -4.63
C LYS A 2 63.83 -7.31 -5.14
N THR A 3 64.01 -8.62 -5.27
CA THR A 3 63.03 -9.55 -5.87
C THR A 3 62.13 -10.26 -4.86
N ALA A 4 62.47 -10.23 -3.57
CA ALA A 4 61.67 -10.87 -2.51
C ALA A 4 60.47 -10.03 -2.05
N ILE A 5 60.55 -8.70 -2.18
CA ILE A 5 59.50 -7.77 -1.72
C ILE A 5 58.29 -7.77 -2.66
N ALA A 6 58.50 -8.01 -3.96
CA ALA A 6 57.42 -8.01 -4.96
C ALA A 6 56.46 -9.20 -4.85
N ARG A 7 56.90 -10.34 -4.29
CA ARG A 7 56.06 -11.55 -4.14
C ARG A 7 55.12 -11.44 -2.92
N SER A 8 55.50 -10.69 -1.89
CA SER A 8 54.70 -10.50 -0.68
C SER A 8 53.54 -9.51 -0.87
N ILE A 9 53.66 -8.58 -1.83
CA ILE A 9 52.61 -7.59 -2.14
C ILE A 9 51.46 -8.25 -2.94
N ALA A 10 51.77 -9.19 -3.83
CA ALA A 10 50.77 -9.89 -4.63
C ALA A 10 49.87 -10.82 -3.79
N ALA A 11 50.42 -11.48 -2.77
CA ALA A 11 49.66 -12.35 -1.87
C ALA A 11 48.71 -11.55 -0.93
N GLY A 12 49.12 -10.36 -0.49
CA GLY A 12 48.29 -9.49 0.34
C GLY A 12 47.08 -8.90 -0.40
N MET A 13 47.22 -8.60 -1.70
CA MET A 13 46.12 -8.08 -2.52
C MET A 13 45.02 -9.12 -2.81
N ILE A 14 45.39 -10.40 -2.95
CA ILE A 14 44.40 -11.48 -3.20
C ILE A 14 43.58 -11.77 -1.93
N VAL A 15 44.21 -11.71 -0.75
CA VAL A 15 43.50 -11.87 0.54
C VAL A 15 42.61 -10.67 0.85
N GLY A 16 43.05 -9.45 0.54
CA GLY A 16 42.24 -8.24 0.69
C GLY A 16 41.01 -8.18 -0.23
N ALA A 17 41.12 -8.68 -1.47
CA ALA A 17 40.01 -8.75 -2.41
C ALA A 17 38.96 -9.81 -2.01
N LEU A 18 39.38 -10.90 -1.36
CA LEU A 18 38.47 -11.96 -0.91
C LEU A 18 37.66 -11.56 0.35
N LEU A 19 38.16 -10.62 1.16
CA LEU A 19 37.48 -10.08 2.34
C LEU A 19 36.31 -9.12 2.00
N LEU A 20 36.27 -8.58 0.78
CA LEU A 20 35.18 -7.69 0.32
C LEU A 20 34.01 -8.43 -0.35
N ALA A 21 34.17 -9.72 -0.66
CA ALA A 21 33.14 -10.52 -1.35
C ALA A 21 32.00 -11.01 -0.44
N GLY A 22 32.06 -10.72 0.87
CA GLY A 22 31.16 -11.27 1.88
C GLY A 22 30.19 -10.26 2.51
N LEU A 23 30.13 -9.01 2.05
CA LEU A 23 29.08 -8.10 2.53
C LEU A 23 27.73 -8.66 2.07
N PRO A 24 26.80 -8.99 2.98
CA PRO A 24 25.48 -9.44 2.58
C PRO A 24 24.86 -8.33 1.72
N ALA A 25 24.61 -8.62 0.45
CA ALA A 25 23.71 -7.82 -0.33
C ALA A 25 22.37 -7.90 0.41
N GLU A 26 21.98 -6.82 1.10
CA GLU A 26 20.71 -6.80 1.80
C GLU A 26 19.62 -6.97 0.74
N ALA A 27 19.01 -8.18 0.72
CA ALA A 27 18.00 -8.53 -0.26
C ALA A 27 16.94 -7.43 -0.22
N ALA A 28 16.66 -6.86 -1.39
CA ALA A 28 15.84 -5.67 -1.47
C ALA A 28 14.41 -6.00 -0.98
N ARG A 29 14.09 -5.56 0.24
CA ARG A 29 12.84 -5.92 0.92
C ARG A 29 11.65 -5.26 0.24
N ARG A 30 10.59 -6.05 0.05
CA ARG A 30 9.35 -5.62 -0.60
C ARG A 30 8.19 -6.03 0.31
N VAL A 31 7.40 -5.06 0.73
CA VAL A 31 6.30 -5.29 1.66
C VAL A 31 5.01 -4.79 1.03
N ALA A 32 3.94 -5.58 1.14
CA ALA A 32 2.63 -5.19 0.66
C ALA A 32 1.54 -5.32 1.73
N LEU A 33 0.69 -4.31 1.82
CA LEU A 33 -0.58 -4.36 2.53
C LEU A 33 -1.70 -4.49 1.50
N VAL A 34 -2.46 -5.57 1.55
CA VAL A 34 -3.53 -5.89 0.61
C VAL A 34 -4.83 -6.04 1.38
N ILE A 35 -5.82 -5.23 1.03
CA ILE A 35 -7.11 -5.17 1.72
C ILE A 35 -8.23 -5.37 0.69
N GLY A 36 -9.19 -6.25 0.99
CA GLY A 36 -10.39 -6.45 0.18
C GLY A 36 -11.61 -6.54 1.07
N ASN A 37 -12.56 -5.61 0.92
CA ASN A 37 -13.78 -5.59 1.70
C ASN A 37 -14.99 -5.76 0.77
N ASP A 38 -15.74 -6.84 0.97
CA ASP A 38 -16.98 -7.15 0.25
C ASP A 38 -18.19 -6.89 1.13
N THR A 39 -18.12 -7.26 2.40
CA THR A 39 -19.25 -7.17 3.34
C THR A 39 -19.18 -5.89 4.17
N TYR A 40 -20.31 -5.22 4.28
CA TYR A 40 -20.44 -3.92 4.92
C TYR A 40 -21.66 -3.86 5.84
N ALA A 41 -21.55 -3.11 6.93
CA ALA A 41 -22.66 -2.91 7.87
C ALA A 41 -23.82 -2.12 7.26
N THR A 42 -23.54 -0.96 6.63
CA THR A 42 -24.59 -0.07 6.07
C THR A 42 -24.50 0.13 4.56
N LEU A 43 -23.39 -0.24 3.92
CA LEU A 43 -23.21 -0.09 2.47
C LEU A 43 -23.57 -1.37 1.70
N PRO A 44 -23.89 -1.29 0.40
CA PRO A 44 -24.11 -2.47 -0.43
C PRO A 44 -22.93 -3.43 -0.40
N THR A 45 -23.20 -4.73 -0.35
CA THR A 45 -22.16 -5.76 -0.48
C THR A 45 -21.55 -5.76 -1.88
N LEU A 46 -20.24 -5.99 -1.98
CA LEU A 46 -19.51 -6.23 -3.22
C LEU A 46 -19.22 -7.73 -3.37
N ASN A 47 -19.01 -8.19 -4.59
CA ASN A 47 -18.84 -9.63 -4.86
C ASN A 47 -17.39 -10.05 -5.15
N ASN A 48 -16.53 -9.09 -5.52
CA ASN A 48 -15.23 -9.38 -6.11
C ASN A 48 -14.05 -8.88 -5.28
N ALA A 49 -14.24 -8.02 -4.26
CA ALA A 49 -13.15 -7.26 -3.68
C ALA A 49 -12.22 -8.17 -2.88
N ALA A 50 -12.79 -9.14 -2.16
CA ALA A 50 -12.01 -10.16 -1.48
C ALA A 50 -11.32 -11.11 -2.47
N THR A 51 -11.95 -11.39 -3.60
CA THR A 51 -11.37 -12.23 -4.67
C THR A 51 -10.16 -11.55 -5.31
N ASP A 52 -10.29 -10.28 -5.65
CA ASP A 52 -9.23 -9.46 -6.24
C ASP A 52 -8.07 -9.28 -5.27
N ALA A 53 -8.34 -8.94 -4.01
CA ALA A 53 -7.34 -8.85 -2.96
C ALA A 53 -6.55 -10.16 -2.79
N ARG A 54 -7.23 -11.32 -2.77
CA ARG A 54 -6.56 -12.63 -2.72
C ARG A 54 -5.71 -12.88 -3.97
N GLY A 55 -6.21 -12.51 -5.15
CA GLY A 55 -5.49 -12.65 -6.42
C GLY A 55 -4.20 -11.83 -6.47
N ILE A 56 -4.28 -10.55 -6.10
CA ILE A 56 -3.14 -9.64 -6.00
C ILE A 56 -2.15 -10.12 -4.94
N ALA A 57 -2.63 -10.52 -3.76
CA ALA A 57 -1.77 -11.07 -2.71
C ALA A 57 -0.97 -12.29 -3.17
N ARG A 58 -1.59 -13.23 -3.91
CA ARG A 58 -0.89 -14.39 -4.47
C ARG A 58 0.19 -13.98 -5.46
N LYS A 59 -0.12 -13.06 -6.39
CA LYS A 59 0.86 -12.56 -7.38
C LYS A 59 2.03 -11.86 -6.70
N LEU A 60 1.77 -10.98 -5.74
CA LEU A 60 2.80 -10.25 -5.00
C LEU A 60 3.69 -11.19 -4.19
N LYS A 61 3.13 -12.21 -3.52
CA LYS A 61 3.93 -13.27 -2.87
C LYS A 61 4.87 -13.97 -3.86
N GLY A 62 4.37 -14.30 -5.05
CA GLY A 62 5.20 -14.90 -6.13
C GLY A 62 6.32 -13.98 -6.63
N LEU A 63 6.19 -12.67 -6.43
CA LEU A 63 7.21 -11.65 -6.75
C LEU A 63 8.13 -11.32 -5.55
N GLY A 64 8.06 -12.10 -4.47
CA GLY A 64 8.92 -11.94 -3.30
C GLY A 64 8.49 -10.84 -2.33
N PHE A 65 7.24 -10.35 -2.41
CA PHE A 65 6.70 -9.47 -1.38
C PHE A 65 6.36 -10.24 -0.12
N GLU A 66 6.68 -9.65 1.03
CA GLU A 66 6.03 -9.97 2.29
C GLU A 66 4.63 -9.34 2.30
N VAL A 67 3.59 -10.17 2.29
CA VAL A 67 2.20 -9.69 2.11
C VAL A 67 1.38 -9.83 3.39
N ILE A 68 0.82 -8.70 3.83
CA ILE A 68 -0.21 -8.59 4.86
C ILE A 68 -1.57 -8.53 4.14
N LEU A 69 -2.34 -9.62 4.19
CA LEU A 69 -3.68 -9.68 3.58
C LEU A 69 -4.75 -9.49 4.67
N LYS A 70 -5.71 -8.60 4.43
CA LYS A 70 -6.92 -8.45 5.24
C LYS A 70 -8.16 -8.51 4.34
N ILE A 71 -9.14 -9.30 4.76
CA ILE A 71 -10.43 -9.43 4.08
C ILE A 71 -11.52 -9.01 5.04
N ASP A 72 -12.51 -8.25 4.56
CA ASP A 72 -13.65 -7.74 5.33
C ASP A 72 -13.20 -7.12 6.66
N ALA A 73 -12.20 -6.26 6.57
CA ALA A 73 -11.47 -5.72 7.69
C ALA A 73 -12.21 -4.55 8.33
N SER A 74 -12.42 -4.65 9.65
CA SER A 74 -12.93 -3.56 10.48
C SER A 74 -11.93 -2.40 10.56
N ARG A 75 -12.40 -1.23 11.00
CA ARG A 75 -11.57 -0.03 11.15
C ARG A 75 -10.34 -0.31 12.01
N ARG A 76 -10.54 -1.02 13.12
CA ARG A 76 -9.47 -1.45 14.04
C ARG A 76 -8.51 -2.43 13.38
N HIS A 77 -9.00 -3.39 12.60
CA HIS A 77 -8.14 -4.36 11.91
C HIS A 77 -7.28 -3.69 10.84
N ILE A 78 -7.84 -2.74 10.09
CA ILE A 78 -7.08 -1.95 9.11
C ILE A 78 -6.03 -1.10 9.82
N GLY A 79 -6.39 -0.38 10.89
CA GLY A 79 -5.45 0.43 11.66
C GLY A 79 -4.26 -0.40 12.18
N ARG A 80 -4.52 -1.60 12.72
CA ARG A 80 -3.45 -2.52 13.14
C ARG A 80 -2.60 -3.01 11.96
N ALA A 81 -3.21 -3.28 10.81
CA ALA A 81 -2.50 -3.72 9.62
C ALA A 81 -1.60 -2.62 9.04
N VAL A 82 -1.99 -1.35 9.15
CA VAL A 82 -1.16 -0.20 8.77
C VAL A 82 0.07 -0.10 9.67
N VAL A 83 -0.10 -0.25 10.99
CA VAL A 83 1.04 -0.25 11.93
C VAL A 83 1.96 -1.43 11.67
N GLU A 84 1.41 -2.62 11.44
CA GLU A 84 2.18 -3.81 11.07
C GLU A 84 2.96 -3.60 9.76
N PHE A 85 2.30 -3.01 8.76
CA PHE A 85 2.90 -2.66 7.47
C PHE A 85 4.05 -1.66 7.62
N GLU A 86 3.84 -0.58 8.37
CA GLU A 86 4.87 0.43 8.67
C GLU A 86 6.10 -0.20 9.34
N ASN A 87 5.88 -1.06 10.33
CA ASN A 87 6.97 -1.74 11.05
C ASN A 87 7.75 -2.72 10.15
N LYS A 88 7.05 -3.44 9.25
CA LYS A 88 7.68 -4.37 8.31
C LYS A 88 8.40 -3.64 7.17
N LEU A 89 7.90 -2.49 6.74
CA LEU A 89 8.51 -1.66 5.72
C LEU A 89 9.93 -1.25 6.10
N GLY A 90 10.10 -0.50 7.20
CA GLY A 90 11.37 0.18 7.46
C GLY A 90 11.94 0.84 6.19
N LYS A 91 13.26 0.67 5.94
CA LYS A 91 13.93 1.12 4.70
C LYS A 91 13.78 0.13 3.53
N ALA A 92 12.60 -0.49 3.37
CA ALA A 92 12.30 -1.39 2.25
C ALA A 92 12.51 -0.69 0.90
N GLU A 93 12.85 -1.49 -0.13
CA GLU A 93 12.95 -1.00 -1.50
C GLU A 93 11.58 -0.60 -2.03
N VAL A 94 10.55 -1.42 -1.78
CA VAL A 94 9.19 -1.19 -2.27
C VAL A 94 8.16 -1.38 -1.16
N GLY A 95 7.36 -0.35 -0.93
CA GLY A 95 6.10 -0.43 -0.21
C GLY A 95 4.93 -0.38 -1.16
N LEU A 96 4.03 -1.35 -1.07
CA LEU A 96 2.81 -1.39 -1.88
C LEU A 96 1.56 -1.50 -1.02
N VAL A 97 0.57 -0.68 -1.28
CA VAL A 97 -0.77 -0.85 -0.75
C VAL A 97 -1.74 -1.14 -1.89
N PHE A 98 -2.53 -2.19 -1.76
CA PHE A 98 -3.67 -2.49 -2.62
C PHE A 98 -4.94 -2.49 -1.77
N TYR A 99 -5.94 -1.72 -2.18
CA TYR A 99 -7.26 -1.73 -1.57
C TYR A 99 -8.32 -1.99 -2.65
N ALA A 100 -9.20 -2.96 -2.39
CA ALA A 100 -10.44 -3.16 -3.14
C ALA A 100 -11.64 -3.04 -2.19
N GLY A 101 -12.65 -2.26 -2.57
CA GLY A 101 -13.86 -2.06 -1.77
C GLY A 101 -14.50 -0.69 -1.98
N HIS A 102 -15.43 -0.30 -1.11
CA HIS A 102 -16.04 1.04 -1.14
C HIS A 102 -15.03 2.13 -0.81
N GLY A 103 -15.07 3.21 -1.58
CA GLY A 103 -14.33 4.44 -1.33
C GLY A 103 -15.25 5.64 -1.50
N ILE A 104 -15.07 6.66 -0.66
CA ILE A 104 -15.89 7.87 -0.68
C ILE A 104 -14.97 9.09 -0.70
N GLN A 105 -15.29 10.06 -1.55
CA GLN A 105 -14.62 11.36 -1.55
C GLN A 105 -15.51 12.39 -0.85
N ALA A 106 -14.93 13.08 0.13
CA ALA A 106 -15.59 14.11 0.92
C ALA A 106 -14.58 15.18 1.33
N GLY A 107 -14.94 16.47 1.19
CA GLY A 107 -14.06 17.58 1.59
C GLY A 107 -12.66 17.59 0.95
N GLY A 108 -12.51 17.05 -0.26
CA GLY A 108 -11.21 16.94 -0.95
C GLY A 108 -10.33 15.77 -0.51
N GLU A 109 -10.79 14.96 0.45
CA GLU A 109 -10.10 13.78 0.94
C GLU A 109 -10.73 12.48 0.40
N ASN A 110 -9.90 11.44 0.31
CA ASN A 110 -10.32 10.11 -0.12
C ASN A 110 -10.38 9.18 1.07
N TYR A 111 -11.53 8.57 1.31
CA TYR A 111 -11.74 7.60 2.40
C TYR A 111 -11.91 6.21 1.81
N ILE A 112 -11.27 5.22 2.43
CA ILE A 112 -11.69 3.82 2.33
C ILE A 112 -12.70 3.52 3.43
N ILE A 113 -13.62 2.61 3.15
CA ILE A 113 -14.67 2.24 4.09
C ILE A 113 -14.34 0.87 4.71
N PRO A 114 -14.18 0.80 6.04
CA PRO A 114 -14.08 -0.48 6.75
C PRO A 114 -15.36 -1.31 6.67
N SER A 115 -15.27 -2.63 6.82
CA SER A 115 -16.43 -3.54 6.74
C SER A 115 -17.48 -3.28 7.84
N ASN A 116 -17.05 -2.84 9.01
CA ASN A 116 -17.92 -2.56 10.15
C ASN A 116 -18.34 -1.09 10.25
N ALA A 117 -18.04 -0.27 9.24
CA ALA A 117 -18.35 1.15 9.29
C ALA A 117 -19.86 1.38 9.13
N GLU A 118 -20.42 2.20 10.00
CA GLU A 118 -21.81 2.64 9.96
C GLU A 118 -21.83 4.06 9.38
N ILE A 119 -22.03 4.17 8.07
CA ILE A 119 -22.10 5.46 7.35
C ILE A 119 -23.55 5.74 6.99
N GLU A 120 -24.12 6.82 7.55
CA GLU A 120 -25.45 7.33 7.21
C GLU A 120 -25.36 8.73 6.57
N VAL A 121 -24.45 9.57 7.05
CA VAL A 121 -24.18 10.93 6.57
C VAL A 121 -22.70 11.15 6.28
N GLU A 122 -22.37 12.21 5.52
CA GLU A 122 -20.99 12.52 5.14
C GLU A 122 -20.08 12.78 6.36
N ASP A 123 -20.63 13.34 7.44
CA ASP A 123 -19.88 13.65 8.67
C ASP A 123 -19.35 12.37 9.36
N ASP A 124 -20.03 11.24 9.19
CA ASP A 124 -19.62 9.93 9.75
C ASP A 124 -18.28 9.47 9.17
N LEU A 125 -17.92 9.91 7.95
CA LEU A 125 -16.66 9.53 7.30
C LEU A 125 -15.43 9.90 8.14
N SER A 126 -15.51 10.99 8.89
CA SER A 126 -14.41 11.42 9.75
C SER A 126 -14.18 10.48 10.93
N PHE A 127 -15.23 9.81 11.41
CA PHE A 127 -15.21 8.90 12.55
C PHE A 127 -15.03 7.44 12.13
N GLU A 128 -15.68 7.02 11.05
CA GLU A 128 -15.81 5.64 10.61
C GLU A 128 -14.91 5.30 9.41
N GLY A 129 -14.69 6.25 8.49
CA GLY A 129 -13.86 6.09 7.30
C GLY A 129 -12.36 6.32 7.53
N ILE A 130 -11.50 5.62 6.80
CA ILE A 130 -10.04 5.79 6.91
C ILE A 130 -9.53 6.57 5.72
N LYS A 131 -8.86 7.70 5.97
CA LYS A 131 -8.23 8.48 4.90
C LYS A 131 -7.19 7.63 4.17
N ALA A 132 -7.25 7.59 2.84
CA ALA A 132 -6.28 6.90 1.99
C ALA A 132 -4.86 7.48 2.15
N SER A 133 -4.75 8.76 2.51
CA SER A 133 -3.48 9.42 2.83
C SER A 133 -2.76 8.76 4.03
N THR A 134 -3.48 8.06 4.92
CA THR A 134 -2.91 7.24 6.01
C THR A 134 -1.86 6.25 5.50
N PHE A 135 -2.11 5.60 4.37
CA PHE A 135 -1.18 4.63 3.78
C PHE A 135 0.10 5.30 3.26
N LEU A 136 -0.05 6.44 2.58
CA LEU A 136 1.08 7.24 2.11
C LEU A 136 1.92 7.77 3.27
N HIS A 137 1.28 8.23 4.35
CA HIS A 137 1.97 8.70 5.55
C HIS A 137 2.75 7.57 6.24
N ALA A 138 2.17 6.39 6.38
CA ALA A 138 2.86 5.22 6.94
C ALA A 138 4.12 4.86 6.13
N MET A 139 4.01 4.82 4.80
CA MET A 139 5.16 4.56 3.92
C MET A 139 6.24 5.65 3.99
N LYS A 140 5.82 6.93 4.02
CA LYS A 140 6.76 8.05 4.17
C LYS A 140 7.51 8.00 5.50
N ARG A 141 6.82 7.67 6.61
CA ARG A 141 7.45 7.52 7.93
C ARG A 141 8.42 6.34 7.99
N ALA A 142 8.06 5.21 7.37
CA ALA A 142 8.95 4.05 7.30
C ALA A 142 10.25 4.34 6.52
N GLY A 143 10.16 5.22 5.51
CA GLY A 143 11.30 5.61 4.67
C GLY A 143 11.58 4.63 3.54
N SER A 144 10.55 3.97 3.01
CA SER A 144 10.66 3.10 1.83
C SER A 144 11.00 3.88 0.56
N ARG A 145 11.82 3.29 -0.31
CA ARG A 145 12.39 3.97 -1.49
C ARG A 145 11.35 4.24 -2.58
N LEU A 146 10.48 3.26 -2.84
CA LEU A 146 9.37 3.37 -3.79
C LEU A 146 8.07 3.05 -3.07
N ASN A 147 7.10 3.94 -3.18
CA ASN A 147 5.79 3.82 -2.56
C ASN A 147 4.72 3.75 -3.65
N ILE A 148 3.92 2.69 -3.63
CA ILE A 148 2.85 2.44 -4.59
C ILE A 148 1.54 2.27 -3.83
N VAL A 149 0.50 3.02 -4.21
CA VAL A 149 -0.87 2.83 -3.70
C VAL A 149 -1.80 2.60 -4.88
N ILE A 150 -2.48 1.47 -4.87
CA ILE A 150 -3.49 1.07 -5.85
C ILE A 150 -4.83 1.00 -5.13
N MET A 151 -5.79 1.75 -5.64
CA MET A 151 -7.13 1.89 -5.06
C MET A 151 -8.16 1.44 -6.10
N ASP A 152 -8.65 0.22 -5.96
CA ASP A 152 -9.73 -0.33 -6.77
C ASP A 152 -11.06 -0.15 -6.04
N ALA A 153 -11.56 1.09 -6.05
CA ALA A 153 -12.75 1.49 -5.32
C ALA A 153 -13.72 2.25 -6.21
N CYS A 154 -15.03 2.00 -6.04
CA CYS A 154 -16.07 2.78 -6.70
C CYS A 154 -15.95 4.27 -6.33
N ARG A 155 -16.10 5.15 -7.32
CA ARG A 155 -15.94 6.62 -7.18
C ARG A 155 -17.27 7.37 -7.08
N ASP A 156 -18.38 6.66 -7.10
CA ASP A 156 -19.70 7.25 -6.97
C ASP A 156 -20.05 7.35 -5.48
N ASN A 157 -20.27 8.56 -4.99
CA ASN A 157 -20.74 8.77 -3.62
C ASN A 157 -22.15 8.15 -3.47
N PRO A 158 -22.32 7.08 -2.68
CA PRO A 158 -23.62 6.44 -2.50
C PRO A 158 -24.54 7.23 -1.54
N LEU A 159 -24.02 8.26 -0.89
CA LEU A 159 -24.76 9.06 0.09
C LEU A 159 -25.72 10.06 -0.57
N PRO A 160 -26.89 10.34 0.05
CA PRO A 160 -27.86 11.29 -0.49
C PRO A 160 -27.27 12.70 -0.61
N LYS A 161 -27.16 13.19 -1.85
CA LYS A 161 -26.54 14.47 -2.20
C LYS A 161 -27.36 15.65 -1.67
N ARG A 162 -26.84 16.40 -0.68
CA ARG A 162 -27.40 17.71 -0.27
C ARG A 162 -26.67 18.94 -0.81
N SER A 163 -25.65 18.80 -1.66
CA SER A 163 -24.92 19.97 -2.21
C SER A 163 -24.59 19.84 -3.70
N ARG A 164 -24.99 20.87 -4.46
CA ARG A 164 -24.66 21.07 -5.87
C ARG A 164 -23.25 21.63 -6.00
N SER A 165 -22.25 20.76 -6.15
CA SER A 165 -21.09 21.00 -7.00
C SER A 165 -20.25 19.71 -7.05
N ALA A 166 -20.62 18.79 -7.94
CA ALA A 166 -19.85 17.58 -8.16
C ALA A 166 -18.79 17.87 -9.24
N THR A 167 -17.64 18.42 -8.85
CA THR A 167 -16.43 18.24 -9.64
C THR A 167 -16.15 16.74 -9.66
N ARG A 168 -16.37 16.10 -10.81
CA ARG A 168 -16.09 14.67 -10.98
C ARG A 168 -14.58 14.46 -10.91
N GLY A 169 -14.09 13.91 -9.81
CA GLY A 169 -12.73 13.41 -9.72
C GLY A 169 -12.07 13.65 -8.37
N LEU A 170 -11.30 12.65 -7.94
CA LEU A 170 -10.35 12.83 -6.84
C LEU A 170 -9.36 13.93 -7.23
N THR A 171 -9.09 14.84 -6.30
CA THR A 171 -7.97 15.76 -6.43
C THR A 171 -6.70 14.93 -6.56
N ILE A 172 -5.92 15.15 -7.63
CA ILE A 172 -4.54 14.69 -7.68
C ILE A 172 -3.80 15.53 -6.64
N THR A 173 -3.65 15.00 -5.42
CA THR A 173 -2.74 15.61 -4.46
C THR A 173 -1.35 15.57 -5.09
N ALA A 174 -0.76 16.74 -5.38
CA ALA A 174 0.61 16.82 -5.85
C ALA A 174 1.53 16.20 -4.80
N VAL A 175 2.22 15.11 -5.16
CA VAL A 175 3.14 14.40 -4.28
C VAL A 175 4.57 14.64 -4.79
N PRO A 176 5.51 15.10 -3.95
CA PRO A 176 6.92 15.07 -4.30
C PRO A 176 7.37 13.62 -4.51
N ALA A 177 7.97 13.35 -5.68
CA ALA A 177 8.59 12.11 -6.17
C ALA A 177 8.17 10.79 -5.47
N GLY A 178 7.22 10.08 -6.07
CA GLY A 178 6.84 8.70 -5.74
C GLY A 178 5.63 8.32 -6.57
N ILE A 179 5.78 7.40 -7.53
CA ILE A 179 4.79 7.12 -8.57
C ILE A 179 3.47 6.65 -7.96
N MET A 180 2.44 7.48 -8.06
CA MET A 180 1.04 7.14 -7.81
C MET A 180 0.44 6.55 -9.10
N GLY A 181 0.45 5.23 -9.23
CA GLY A 181 -0.24 4.54 -10.33
C GLY A 181 -1.65 4.19 -9.91
N THR A 182 -2.64 4.98 -10.33
CA THR A 182 -4.05 4.64 -10.14
C THR A 182 -4.56 3.86 -11.36
N ALA A 183 -4.87 2.58 -11.20
CA ALA A 183 -5.59 1.78 -12.20
C ALA A 183 -7.02 1.56 -11.69
N PHE A 184 -8.03 1.73 -12.56
CA PHE A 184 -9.45 1.75 -12.17
C PHE A 184 -10.25 0.67 -12.89
N SER A 185 -11.02 -0.11 -12.13
CA SER A 185 -12.09 -0.95 -12.66
C SER A 185 -13.41 -0.18 -12.65
N PRO A 186 -14.16 -0.12 -13.77
CA PRO A 186 -15.47 0.53 -13.80
C PRO A 186 -16.47 -0.17 -12.86
N ALA A 187 -17.48 0.57 -12.36
CA ALA A 187 -18.53 0.03 -11.48
C ALA A 187 -19.24 -1.22 -12.03
N SER A 188 -19.27 -1.39 -13.36
CA SER A 188 -19.78 -2.58 -14.04
C SER A 188 -18.99 -3.86 -13.78
N PHE A 189 -17.77 -3.76 -13.25
CA PHE A 189 -16.92 -4.90 -12.88
C PHE A 189 -17.31 -5.53 -11.54
N TRP A 190 -18.16 -4.84 -10.76
CA TRP A 190 -18.60 -5.26 -9.43
C TRP A 190 -20.04 -5.81 -9.39
N ARG A 191 -20.70 -5.94 -10.55
CA ARG A 191 -22.01 -6.61 -10.67
C ARG A 191 -21.85 -8.12 -10.79
#